data_AF-A0A6A4RI82-F1
#
_entry.id   AF-A0A6A4RI82-F1
#
_cell.length_a   1.000
_cell.length_b   1.000
_cell.length_c   1.000
_cell.angle_alpha   90.00
_cell.angle_beta   90.00
_cell.angle_gamma   90.00
#
_symmetry.space_group_name_H-M   'P 1'
#
loop_
_entity.id
_entity.type
_entity.pdbx_description
1 polymer ?
#
loop_
_entity_poly.entity_id
_entity_poly.type
_entity_poly.pdbx_seq_one_letter_code
_entity_poly.pdbx_strand_id
1 'polypeptide(L)'
;MMDRAKAADLPKLQCGFIDFVCTFVYKEFSRFHPQIQPMLDGILNNRKEWNARKEEYEAKLKVIEEEKAAREAAAAGKGTANNPSGGSGSKTCCMC
;
A
#
# COMPACT_ATOMS: atom_id res chain seq x y z
N MET A 1 11.43 -3.99 -3.93
CA MET A 1 12.03 -4.44 -2.65
C MET A 1 12.97 -3.40 -2.05
N MET A 2 13.82 -2.74 -2.85
CA MET A 2 14.79 -1.73 -2.34
C MET A 2 14.34 -0.26 -2.51
N ASP A 3 13.11 -0.03 -2.97
CA ASP A 3 12.58 1.31 -3.18
C ASP A 3 12.01 1.85 -1.86
N ARG A 4 12.61 2.94 -1.36
CA ARG A 4 12.19 3.58 -0.10
C ARG A 4 10.77 4.15 -0.18
N ALA A 5 10.30 4.54 -1.37
CA ALA A 5 8.94 5.04 -1.56
C ALA A 5 7.87 3.96 -1.31
N LYS A 6 8.26 2.67 -1.39
CA LYS A 6 7.40 1.51 -1.17
C LYS A 6 7.61 0.84 0.18
N ALA A 7 8.16 1.58 1.16
CA ALA A 7 8.36 1.07 2.52
C ALA A 7 7.07 0.56 3.18
N ALA A 8 5.93 1.07 2.72
CA ALA A 8 4.62 0.69 3.23
C ALA A 8 4.20 -0.74 2.81
N ASP A 9 4.77 -1.29 1.73
CA ASP A 9 4.57 -2.68 1.30
C ASP A 9 5.40 -3.69 2.11
N LEU A 10 6.29 -3.20 2.98
CA LEU A 10 7.22 -4.02 3.75
C LEU A 10 6.53 -5.13 4.57
N PRO A 11 5.40 -4.89 5.28
CA PRO A 11 4.74 -5.94 6.05
C PRO A 11 4.26 -7.10 5.17
N LYS A 12 3.71 -6.81 3.99
CA LYS A 12 3.26 -7.82 3.03
C LYS A 12 4.43 -8.66 2.50
N LEU A 13 5.54 -8.00 2.17
CA LEU A 13 6.75 -8.68 1.68
C LEU A 13 7.38 -9.57 2.77
N GLN A 14 7.38 -9.13 4.03
CA GLN A 14 7.91 -9.91 5.15
C GLN A 14 7.07 -11.16 5.43
N CYS A 15 5.74 -11.06 5.45
CA CYS A 15 4.88 -12.25 5.57
C CYS A 15 5.15 -13.27 4.46
N GLY A 16 5.26 -12.82 3.21
CA GLY A 16 5.55 -13.71 2.08
C GLY A 16 6.92 -14.39 2.18
N PHE A 17 7.95 -13.65 2.64
CA PHE A 17 9.28 -14.22 2.84
C PHE A 17 9.30 -15.26 3.97
N ILE A 18 8.62 -14.98 5.09
CA ILE A 18 8.52 -15.92 6.20
C ILE A 18 7.81 -17.21 5.74
N ASP A 19 6.67 -17.09 5.07
CA ASP A 19 5.86 -18.23 4.64
C ASP A 19 6.59 -19.08 3.58
N PHE A 20 7.27 -18.46 2.62
CA PHE A 20 7.91 -19.17 1.50
C PHE A 20 9.32 -19.70 1.80
N VAL A 21 10.12 -18.97 2.59
CA VAL A 21 11.54 -19.30 2.83
C VAL A 21 11.75 -19.79 4.26
N CYS A 22 11.41 -18.97 5.27
CA CYS A 22 11.78 -19.25 6.65
C CYS A 22 11.06 -20.49 7.20
N THR A 23 9.76 -20.63 6.95
CA THR A 23 8.95 -21.69 7.57
C THR A 23 9.42 -23.08 7.14
N PHE A 24 9.77 -23.27 5.88
CA PHE A 24 10.29 -24.53 5.36
C PHE A 24 11.64 -24.89 6.01
N VAL A 25 12.58 -23.95 5.96
CA VAL A 25 13.96 -24.17 6.43
C VAL A 25 14.00 -24.46 7.93
N TYR A 26 13.29 -23.67 8.74
CA TYR A 26 13.32 -23.84 10.20
C TYR A 26 12.51 -25.05 10.69
N LYS A 27 11.50 -25.50 9.94
CA LYS A 27 10.78 -26.74 10.23
C LYS A 27 11.64 -27.97 9.95
N GLU A 28 12.40 -27.98 8.86
CA GLU A 28 13.35 -29.06 8.60
C GLU A 28 14.49 -29.04 9.62
N PHE A 29 15.03 -27.87 9.96
CA PHE A 29 16.08 -27.79 10.98
C PHE A 29 15.63 -28.24 12.37
N SER A 30 14.42 -27.89 12.81
CA SER A 30 13.92 -28.35 14.11
C SER A 30 13.68 -29.86 14.18
N ARG A 31 13.38 -30.49 13.03
CA ARG A 31 13.24 -31.95 12.93
C ARG A 31 14.55 -32.69 13.20
N PHE A 32 15.68 -32.14 12.75
CA PHE A 32 17.01 -32.74 12.96
C PHE A 32 17.67 -32.31 14.27
N HIS A 33 17.42 -31.07 14.70
CA HIS A 33 17.99 -30.49 15.92
C HIS A 33 16.88 -29.87 16.77
N PRO A 34 16.34 -30.61 17.76
CA PRO A 34 15.23 -30.14 18.60
C PRO A 34 15.52 -28.83 19.34
N GLN A 35 16.79 -28.50 19.56
CA GLN A 35 17.26 -27.26 20.19
C GLN A 35 16.92 -26.00 19.36
N ILE A 36 16.63 -26.16 18.07
CA ILE A 36 16.27 -25.07 17.15
C ILE A 36 14.77 -24.73 17.24
N GLN A 37 13.95 -25.56 17.92
CA GLN A 37 12.51 -25.34 18.07
C GLN A 37 12.13 -23.91 18.55
N PRO A 38 12.84 -23.29 19.52
CA PRO A 38 12.52 -21.91 19.94
C PRO A 38 12.69 -20.88 18.81
N MET A 39 13.58 -21.11 17.84
CA MET A 39 13.72 -20.23 16.68
C MET A 39 12.54 -20.37 15.72
N LEU A 40 12.03 -21.59 15.52
CA LEU A 40 10.81 -21.81 14.72
C LEU A 40 9.61 -21.11 15.37
N ASP A 41 9.46 -21.24 16.68
CA ASP A 41 8.39 -20.57 17.44
C ASP A 41 8.49 -19.04 17.35
N GLY A 42 9.72 -18.50 17.44
CA GLY A 42 9.98 -17.07 17.25
C GLY A 42 9.61 -16.56 15.86
N ILE A 43 9.90 -17.34 14.80
CA ILE A 43 9.51 -16.99 13.42
C ILE A 43 8.00 -16.97 13.28
N LEU A 44 7.29 -17.93 13.86
CA LEU A 44 5.84 -17.97 13.84
C LEU A 44 5.22 -16.80 14.63
N ASN A 45 5.83 -16.37 15.73
CA ASN A 45 5.39 -15.16 16.44
C ASN A 45 5.62 -13.90 15.60
N ASN A 46 6.80 -13.74 15.00
CA ASN A 46 7.11 -12.62 14.11
C ASN A 46 6.13 -12.56 12.93
N ARG A 47 5.75 -13.71 12.37
CA ARG A 47 4.75 -13.81 11.30
C ARG A 47 3.40 -13.23 11.72
N LYS A 48 2.96 -13.46 12.96
CA LYS A 48 1.72 -12.89 13.50
C LYS A 48 1.81 -11.37 13.61
N GLU A 49 2.91 -10.86 14.17
CA GLU A 49 3.12 -9.41 14.32
C GLU A 49 3.19 -8.70 12.96
N TRP A 50 3.87 -9.30 11.98
CA TRP A 50 3.90 -8.77 10.62
C TRP A 50 2.53 -8.79 9.95
N ASN A 51 1.72 -9.82 10.20
CA ASN A 51 0.36 -9.88 9.66
C ASN A 51 -0.54 -8.80 10.28
N ALA A 52 -0.44 -8.56 11.59
CA ALA A 52 -1.17 -7.46 12.23
C ALA A 52 -0.80 -6.10 11.62
N ARG A 53 0.49 -5.83 11.41
CA ARG A 53 0.96 -4.60 10.74
C ARG A 53 0.49 -4.48 9.30
N LYS A 54 0.41 -5.61 8.59
CA LYS A 54 -0.14 -5.67 7.23
C LYS A 54 -1.63 -5.30 7.23
N GLU A 55 -2.41 -5.87 8.15
CA GLU A 55 -3.84 -5.57 8.29
C GLU A 55 -4.08 -4.09 8.65
N GLU A 56 -3.29 -3.52 9.56
CA GLU A 56 -3.33 -2.08 9.86
C GLU A 56 -3.04 -1.20 8.64
N TYR A 57 -2.08 -1.61 7.81
CA TYR A 57 -1.73 -0.87 6.60
C TYR A 57 -2.82 -0.96 5.53
N GLU A 58 -3.37 -2.15 5.30
CA GLU A 58 -4.48 -2.36 4.37
C GLU A 58 -5.74 -1.59 4.82
N ALA A 59 -6.01 -1.52 6.12
CA ALA A 59 -7.10 -0.71 6.65
C ALA A 59 -6.88 0.79 6.38
N LYS A 60 -5.67 1.31 6.61
CA LYS A 60 -5.34 2.73 6.33
C LYS A 60 -5.45 3.05 4.84
N LEU A 61 -5.00 2.15 3.96
CA LEU A 61 -5.12 2.32 2.52
C LEU A 61 -6.57 2.42 2.06
N LYS A 62 -7.45 1.53 2.56
CA LYS A 62 -8.88 1.55 2.22
C LYS A 62 -9.53 2.88 2.58
N VAL A 63 -9.26 3.41 3.77
CA VAL A 63 -9.77 4.72 4.20
C VAL A 63 -9.30 5.84 3.26
N ILE A 64 -8.02 5.84 2.88
CA ILE A 64 -7.46 6.86 1.97
C ILE A 64 -8.07 6.73 0.56
N GLU A 65 -8.32 5.52 0.07
CA GLU A 65 -8.98 5.29 -1.22
C GLU A 65 -10.44 5.75 -1.21
N GLU A 66 -11.18 5.46 -0.14
CA GLU A 66 -12.57 5.93 0.03
C GLU A 66 -12.66 7.47 0.12
N GLU A 67 -11.73 8.12 0.83
CA GLU A 67 -11.65 9.59 0.89
C GLU A 67 -11.30 10.21 -0.47
N LYS A 68 -10.39 9.60 -1.23
CA LYS A 68 -10.06 10.05 -2.58
C LYS A 68 -11.24 9.89 -3.53
N ALA A 69 -11.92 8.74 -3.51
CA ALA A 69 -13.10 8.50 -4.32
C ALA A 69 -14.23 9.50 -4.01
N ALA A 70 -14.45 9.83 -2.73
CA ALA A 70 -15.41 10.85 -2.32
C ALA A 70 -15.03 12.26 -2.80
N ARG A 71 -13.74 12.63 -2.75
CA ARG A 71 -13.25 13.91 -3.28
C ARG A 71 -13.36 14.00 -4.80
N GLU A 72 -13.06 12.93 -5.52
CA GLU A 72 -13.17 12.86 -6.97
C GLU A 72 -14.64 12.95 -7.41
N ALA A 73 -15.55 12.27 -6.72
CA ALA A 73 -17.00 12.39 -6.93
C ALA A 73 -17.52 13.82 -6.67
N ALA A 74 -17.03 14.49 -5.62
CA ALA A 74 -17.39 15.88 -5.31
C ALA A 74 -16.81 16.90 -6.31
N ALA A 75 -15.66 16.61 -6.91
CA ALA A 75 -15.05 17.46 -7.95
C ALA A 75 -15.77 17.33 -9.30
N ALA A 76 -16.25 16.12 -9.65
CA ALA A 76 -17.01 15.89 -10.88
C ALA A 76 -18.37 16.61 -10.91
N GLY A 77 -18.96 16.94 -9.75
CA GLY A 77 -20.24 17.65 -9.64
C GLY A 77 -20.18 19.17 -9.86
N LYS A 78 -18.99 19.79 -10.00
CA LYS A 78 -18.83 21.25 -10.21
C LYS A 78 -18.58 21.66 -11.67
N GLY A 79 -18.86 20.77 -12.62
CA GLY A 79 -18.57 20.94 -14.04
C GLY A 79 -19.78 21.19 -14.96
N THR A 80 -20.85 21.84 -14.51
CA THR A 80 -21.94 22.29 -15.42
C THR A 80 -22.72 23.47 -14.83
N ALA A 81 -22.28 24.69 -15.13
CA ALA A 81 -23.13 25.89 -15.08
C ALA A 81 -22.61 26.98 -16.03
N ASN A 82 -23.20 26.99 -17.22
CA ASN A 82 -23.47 28.12 -18.13
C ASN A 82 -22.32 28.91 -18.76
N ASN A 83 -22.16 28.71 -20.07
CA ASN A 83 -22.05 29.83 -21.02
C ASN A 83 -23.32 29.84 -21.87
N PRO A 84 -23.96 31.01 -22.09
CA PRO A 84 -23.93 31.51 -23.46
C PRO A 84 -23.70 33.03 -23.55
N SER A 85 -22.90 33.41 -24.54
CA SER A 85 -23.00 34.64 -25.35
C SER A 85 -22.85 36.00 -24.66
N GLY A 86 -21.72 36.67 -24.92
CA GLY A 86 -21.51 38.10 -24.72
C GLY A 86 -20.16 38.52 -25.27
N GLY A 87 -20.13 39.22 -26.41
CA GLY A 87 -18.96 39.37 -27.26
C GLY A 87 -17.97 40.48 -26.89
N SER A 88 -17.00 40.62 -27.81
CA SER A 88 -16.11 41.77 -28.05
C SER A 88 -14.73 41.73 -27.40
N GLY A 89 -13.68 41.69 -28.24
CA GLY A 89 -12.31 41.99 -27.83
C GLY A 89 -11.22 41.25 -28.61
N SER A 90 -11.12 41.47 -29.92
CA SER A 90 -9.94 41.10 -30.70
C SER A 90 -8.72 41.92 -30.25
N LYS A 91 -7.55 41.26 -30.06
CA LYS A 91 -6.25 41.61 -30.67
C LYS A 91 -5.13 40.69 -30.18
N THR A 92 -4.60 39.91 -31.11
CA THR A 92 -3.18 39.61 -31.37
C THR A 92 -2.15 40.02 -30.31
N CYS A 93 -1.36 39.06 -29.80
CA CYS A 93 0.10 39.08 -29.97
C CYS A 93 0.74 37.71 -29.68
N CYS A 94 1.22 37.07 -30.74
CA CYS A 94 2.36 36.17 -30.71
C CYS A 94 3.60 37.01 -31.06
N MET A 95 4.63 36.99 -30.20
CA MET A 95 6.08 37.29 -30.37
C MET A 95 6.60 37.71 -28.98
N CYS A 96 7.74 37.29 -28.43
CA CYS A 96 8.96 36.69 -28.96
C CYS A 96 9.61 35.84 -27.84
#